data_AF-A0A7X1YDH4-F1
#
_entry.id   AF-A0A7X1YDH4-F1
#
_cell.length_a   1.000
_cell.length_b   1.000
_cell.length_c   1.000
_cell.angle_alpha   90.00
_cell.angle_beta   90.00
_cell.angle_gamma   90.00
#
_symmetry.space_group_name_H-M   'P 1'
#
loop_
_entity.id
_entity.type
_entity.pdbx_description
1 polymer ?
#
loop_
_entity_poly.entity_id
_entity_poly.type
_entity_poly.pdbx_seq_one_letter_code
_entity_poly.pdbx_strand_id
1 'polypeptide(L)' 'MSKFTFETTPRVICEIDGALRLGALCRELNAERVLLVSDPGLLRAGLLDAPINAMRDSGLQVTLYSDVQAD' A
#
# COMPACT_ATOMS: atom_id res chain seq x y z
N MET A 1 -23.69 -27.28 -1.77
CA MET A 1 -22.83 -26.17 -2.23
C MET A 1 -22.55 -26.37 -3.71
N SER A 2 -22.78 -25.36 -4.54
CA SER A 2 -22.44 -25.39 -5.97
C SER A 2 -20.92 -25.37 -6.17
N LYS A 3 -20.45 -25.80 -7.35
CA LYS A 3 -19.04 -25.66 -7.73
C LYS A 3 -18.72 -24.18 -7.92
N PHE A 4 -17.64 -23.70 -7.32
CA PHE A 4 -17.09 -22.37 -7.53
C PHE A 4 -15.57 -22.42 -7.53
N THR A 5 -14.95 -21.45 -8.22
CA THR A 5 -13.52 -21.20 -8.17
C THR A 5 -13.28 -20.00 -7.27
N PHE A 6 -12.29 -20.11 -6.37
CA PHE A 6 -11.87 -19.04 -5.49
C PHE A 6 -10.40 -18.71 -5.76
N GLU A 7 -10.14 -17.50 -6.22
CA GLU A 7 -8.79 -16.97 -6.40
C GLU A 7 -8.53 -15.91 -5.34
N THR A 8 -7.35 -15.94 -4.74
CA THR A 8 -6.93 -15.03 -3.67
C THR A 8 -5.53 -14.50 -3.94
N THR A 9 -5.12 -13.52 -3.15
CA THR A 9 -3.75 -12.98 -3.19
C THR A 9 -2.72 -14.07 -2.85
N PRO A 10 -1.53 -14.09 -3.49
CA PRO A 10 -0.46 -15.01 -3.14
C PRO A 10 0.08 -14.88 -1.70
N ARG A 11 -0.09 -13.71 -1.06
CA ARG A 11 0.44 -13.44 0.28
C ARG A 11 -0.40 -12.42 1.05
N VAL A 12 -0.67 -12.69 2.33
CA VAL A 12 -1.27 -11.77 3.32
C VAL A 12 -0.31 -11.63 4.50
N ILE A 13 -0.02 -10.40 4.92
CA ILE A 13 0.87 -10.09 6.05
C ILE A 13 0.03 -9.33 7.09
N CYS A 14 0.02 -9.81 8.34
CA CYS A 14 -0.73 -9.21 9.45
C CYS A 14 0.22 -9.03 10.63
N GLU A 15 0.55 -7.78 10.94
CA GLU A 15 1.54 -7.43 11.96
C GLU A 15 1.35 -5.98 12.42
N ILE A 16 1.94 -5.66 13.56
CA ILE A 16 2.03 -4.28 14.06
C ILE A 16 3.00 -3.50 13.18
N ASP A 17 2.65 -2.26 12.85
CA ASP A 17 3.45 -1.35 12.03
C ASP A 17 3.74 -1.84 10.59
N GLY A 18 2.99 -2.82 10.09
CA GLY A 18 3.23 -3.43 8.78
C GLY A 18 3.24 -2.44 7.60
N ALA A 19 2.54 -1.31 7.71
CA ALA A 19 2.55 -0.25 6.70
C ALA A 19 3.96 0.35 6.49
N LEU A 20 4.84 0.32 7.50
CA LEU A 20 6.23 0.79 7.40
C LEU A 20 7.10 -0.16 6.55
N ARG A 21 6.66 -1.41 6.36
CA ARG A 21 7.38 -2.40 5.53
C ARG A 21 7.03 -2.34 4.05
N LEU A 22 6.06 -1.50 3.65
CA LEU A 22 5.62 -1.38 2.25
C LEU A 22 6.80 -1.11 1.30
N GLY A 23 7.78 -0.30 1.72
CA GLY A 23 8.97 -0.02 0.92
C GLY A 23 9.77 -1.28 0.56
N ALA A 24 10.10 -2.07 1.59
CA ALA A 24 10.83 -3.33 1.41
C ALA A 24 10.03 -4.34 0.57
N LEU A 25 8.72 -4.46 0.81
CA LEU A 25 7.84 -5.36 0.07
C LEU A 25 7.74 -4.97 -1.42
N CYS A 26 7.69 -3.68 -1.73
CA CYS A 26 7.75 -3.19 -3.10
C CYS A 26 9.11 -3.50 -3.77
N ARG A 27 10.22 -3.42 -3.02
CA ARG A 27 11.55 -3.79 -3.52
C ARG A 27 11.70 -5.29 -3.79
N GLU A 28 11.07 -6.16 -2.99
CA GLU A 28 10.98 -7.61 -3.29
C GLU A 28 10.34 -7.87 -4.66
N LEU A 29 9.45 -6.97 -5.10
CA LEU A 29 8.79 -7.03 -6.41
C LEU A 29 9.56 -6.26 -7.50
N ASN A 30 10.78 -5.79 -7.23
CA ASN A 30 11.59 -4.96 -8.13
C ASN A 30 10.91 -3.64 -8.54
N ALA A 31 10.04 -3.08 -7.70
CA ALA A 31 9.44 -1.78 -7.97
C ALA A 31 10.45 -0.65 -7.74
N GLU A 32 10.36 0.39 -8.58
CA GLU A 32 11.16 1.62 -8.45
C GLU A 32 10.28 2.87 -8.29
N ARG A 33 9.12 2.87 -8.95
CA ARG A 33 8.13 3.95 -8.94
C ARG A 33 6.79 3.39 -8.52
N VAL A 34 6.20 3.97 -7.49
CA VAL A 34 4.94 3.52 -6.91
C VAL A 34 3.92 4.66 -6.95
N LEU A 35 2.74 4.36 -7.49
CA LEU A 35 1.55 5.18 -7.29
C LEU A 35 0.82 4.67 -6.04
N LEU A 36 0.87 5.45 -4.97
CA LEU A 36 0.06 5.21 -3.78
C LEU A 36 -1.32 5.83 -4.00
N VAL A 37 -2.34 5.00 -3.91
CA VAL A 37 -3.75 5.40 -4.09
C VAL A 37 -4.44 5.34 -2.72
N SER A 38 -5.11 6.42 -2.34
CA SER A 38 -5.82 6.55 -1.06
C SER A 38 -7.00 7.52 -1.18
N ASP A 39 -7.71 7.75 -0.07
CA ASP A 39 -8.86 8.66 0.03
C ASP A 39 -8.56 9.87 0.94
N PRO A 40 -9.40 10.92 0.89
CA PRO A 40 -9.19 12.11 1.71
C PRO A 40 -9.32 11.86 3.22
N GLY A 41 -10.01 10.79 3.65
CA GLY A 41 -10.17 10.42 5.05
C GLY A 41 -8.85 9.96 5.67
N LEU A 42 -8.16 9.03 5.02
CA LEU A 42 -6.84 8.56 5.46
C LEU A 42 -5.79 9.67 5.43
N LEU A 43 -5.83 10.51 4.39
CA LEU A 43 -4.95 11.68 4.31
C LEU A 43 -5.16 12.63 5.48
N ARG A 44 -6.41 13.03 5.77
CA ARG A 44 -6.73 13.93 6.89
C ARG A 44 -6.39 13.32 8.25
N ALA A 45 -6.43 12.00 8.37
CA ALA A 45 -6.04 11.30 9.59
C ALA A 45 -4.52 11.24 9.81
N GLY A 46 -3.71 11.70 8.85
CA GLY A 46 -2.24 11.69 8.95
C GLY A 46 -1.62 10.29 8.85
N LEU A 47 -2.38 9.30 8.37
CA LEU A 47 -1.95 7.90 8.34
C LEU A 47 -1.00 7.56 7.19
N LEU A 48 -0.87 8.47 6.21
CA LEU A 48 -0.09 8.25 5.00
C LEU A 48 1.37 8.70 5.13
N ASP A 49 1.66 9.64 6.02
CA ASP A 49 2.98 10.29 6.10
C ASP A 49 4.09 9.28 6.47
N ALA A 50 3.89 8.51 7.54
CA ALA A 50 4.90 7.55 7.99
C ALA A 50 5.16 6.42 6.96
N PRO A 51 4.14 5.77 6.35
CA PRO A 51 4.37 4.81 5.28
C PRO A 51 5.04 5.42 4.05
N ILE A 52 4.62 6.60 3.58
CA ILE A 52 5.22 7.27 2.41
C ILE A 52 6.70 7.56 2.67
N ASN A 53 7.04 8.05 3.86
CA ASN A 53 8.43 8.32 4.23
C ASN A 53 9.26 7.02 4.28
N ALA A 54 8.75 5.97 4.93
CA ALA A 54 9.43 4.67 4.95
C ALA A 54 9.64 4.09 3.53
N MET A 55 8.67 4.27 2.63
CA MET A 55 8.82 3.89 1.23
C MET A 55 9.89 4.72 0.51
N ARG A 56 9.93 6.04 0.70
CA ARG A 56 10.98 6.90 0.13
C ARG A 56 12.36 6.57 0.68
N ASP A 57 12.47 6.27 1.97
CA ASP A 57 13.73 5.86 2.62
C ASP A 57 14.25 4.52 2.07
N SER A 58 13.35 3.64 1.60
CA SER A 58 13.71 2.44 0.85
C SER A 58 14.15 2.72 -0.61
N GLY A 59 14.24 3.99 -0.99
CA GLY A 59 14.67 4.46 -2.31
C GLY A 59 13.61 4.33 -3.39
N LEU A 60 12.31 4.31 -3.04
CA LEU A 60 11.22 4.31 -4.01
C LEU A 60 10.80 5.75 -4.36
N GLN A 61 10.45 5.98 -5.62
CA GLN A 61 9.76 7.20 -6.02
C GLN A 61 8.25 7.01 -5.80
N VAL A 62 7.68 7.71 -4.82
CA VAL A 62 6.27 7.57 -4.44
C VAL A 62 5.47 8.79 -4.89
N THR A 63 4.46 8.56 -5.73
CA THR A 63 3.44 9.55 -6.12
C THR A 63 2.13 9.21 -5.42
N LEU A 64 1.47 10.20 -4.82
CA LEU A 64 0.19 10.01 -4.13
C LEU A 64 -0.97 10.52 -4.99
N TYR A 65 -2.01 9.69 -5.12
CA TYR A 65 -3.34 10.11 -5.52
C TYR A 65 -4.31 9.85 -4.36
N SER A 66 -4.94 10.90 -3.84
CA SER A 66 -5.73 10.85 -2.59
C SER A 66 -7.21 11.19 -2.77
N ASP A 67 -7.69 11.35 -4.00
CA ASP A 67 -9.07 11.79 -4.29
C ASP A 67 -9.99 10.61 -4.65
N VAL A 68 -9.75 9.42 -4.08
CA VAL A 68 -10.68 8.30 -4.19
C VAL A 68 -11.99 8.65 -3.46
N GLN A 69 -13.12 8.44 -4.13
CA GLN A 69 -14.47 8.62 -3.60
C GLN A 69 -15.16 7.25 -3.53
N ALA A 70 -16.07 7.09 -2.57
CA ALA A 70 -16.95 5.92 -2.50
C ALA A 70 -17.95 5.94 -3.67
N ASP A 71 -18.43 4.76 -4.05
CA ASP A 71 -19.41 4.53 -5.13
C ASP A 71 -20.87 4.84 -4.72
#